data_AF-Q4FTE6-F1
#
_entry.id   AF-Q4FTE6-F1
#
_cell.length_a   1.000
_cell.length_b   1.000
_cell.length_c   1.000
_cell.angle_alpha   90.00
_cell.angle_beta   90.00
_cell.angle_gamma   90.00
#
_symmetry.space_group_name_H-M   'P 1'
#
loop_
_entity.id
_entity.type
_entity.pdbx_description
1 polymer ?
#
loop_
_entity_poly.entity_id
_entity_poly.type
_entity_poly.pdbx_seq_one_letter_code
_entity_poly.pdbx_strand_id
1 'polypeptide(L)'
;MEHTVFPKDLILSFDLFHRAGNKNGFLCRDFLLFGKKNIMKNAIYFYNNFKTNHKYLSWLDRKDQEQMDWAFDYLQEKELLINTPTFLPNNTKECYAQVCASLDALDLHSDLKSKLIDIQTTKAKNTDKPDQTSEQGIHSQEEQLIARNEEFDQASKTNWQNPKAFATLVSKVNKDSDAKRELIQRMRTAWNQKVFRDKKIVKPEKKLKLPHGYEKKLNVIAEAYGENMVIYLKALIDKEYNEIKSKK
;
A
#
# COMPACT_ATOMS: atom_id res chain seq x y z
N MET A 1 -0.58 -25.00 -6.63
CA MET A 1 -0.80 -23.63 -6.13
C MET A 1 -2.16 -23.18 -6.63
N GLU A 2 -3.20 -23.37 -5.82
CA GLU A 2 -4.57 -23.01 -6.15
C GLU A 2 -4.88 -21.63 -5.58
N HIS A 3 -4.71 -20.58 -6.38
CA HIS A 3 -5.23 -19.25 -6.06
C HIS A 3 -6.37 -18.92 -7.02
N THR A 4 -7.60 -19.32 -6.67
CA THR A 4 -8.82 -19.00 -7.46
C THR A 4 -10.01 -18.55 -6.61
N VAL A 5 -9.78 -18.15 -5.34
CA VAL A 5 -10.86 -17.74 -4.43
C VAL A 5 -11.48 -16.38 -4.86
N PHE A 6 -10.69 -15.48 -5.44
CA PHE A 6 -11.14 -14.10 -5.68
C PHE A 6 -12.28 -13.91 -6.71
N PRO A 7 -12.28 -14.53 -7.91
CA PRO A 7 -13.34 -14.29 -8.88
C PRO A 7 -14.65 -15.03 -8.57
N LYS A 8 -14.64 -16.05 -7.69
CA LYS A 8 -15.82 -16.89 -7.42
C LYS A 8 -16.83 -16.28 -6.44
N ASP A 9 -16.40 -15.36 -5.58
CA ASP A 9 -17.27 -14.94 -4.48
C ASP A 9 -17.78 -13.49 -4.59
N LEU A 10 -17.10 -12.58 -5.29
CA LEU A 10 -17.54 -11.17 -5.32
C LEU A 10 -18.42 -10.80 -6.53
N ILE A 11 -18.07 -11.28 -7.73
CA ILE A 11 -18.86 -11.04 -8.96
C ILE A 11 -19.88 -12.17 -9.14
N LEU A 12 -19.46 -13.40 -8.83
CA LEU A 12 -20.32 -14.57 -8.92
C LEU A 12 -21.32 -14.66 -7.75
N SER A 13 -21.20 -13.95 -6.62
CA SER A 13 -22.34 -13.84 -5.68
C SER A 13 -23.50 -13.02 -6.24
N PHE A 14 -23.26 -12.13 -7.19
CA PHE A 14 -24.32 -11.44 -7.93
C PHE A 14 -24.86 -12.29 -9.09
N ASP A 15 -24.01 -13.05 -9.79
CA ASP A 15 -24.40 -13.85 -10.97
C ASP A 15 -24.82 -15.31 -10.67
N LEU A 16 -24.34 -15.94 -9.59
CA LEU A 16 -24.73 -17.32 -9.21
C LEU A 16 -26.16 -17.41 -8.67
N PHE A 17 -26.75 -16.30 -8.24
CA PHE A 17 -28.18 -16.23 -7.95
C PHE A 17 -29.06 -16.48 -9.19
N HIS A 18 -28.49 -16.45 -10.41
CA HIS A 18 -29.20 -16.86 -11.62
C HIS A 18 -29.06 -18.35 -11.94
N ARG A 19 -28.08 -19.07 -11.38
CA ARG A 19 -27.76 -20.44 -11.80
C ARG A 19 -28.29 -21.55 -10.89
N ALA A 20 -28.65 -21.22 -9.65
CA ALA A 20 -29.31 -22.15 -8.73
C ALA A 20 -30.83 -22.01 -8.79
N GLY A 21 -31.47 -22.61 -9.81
CA GLY A 21 -32.93 -22.79 -9.77
C GLY A 21 -33.62 -22.83 -11.12
N ASN A 22 -33.50 -23.93 -11.85
CA ASN A 22 -34.57 -24.32 -12.77
C ASN A 22 -34.63 -25.84 -12.93
N LYS A 23 -35.24 -26.50 -11.94
CA LYS A 23 -35.94 -27.78 -12.16
C LYS A 23 -37.42 -27.72 -11.76
N ASN A 24 -37.83 -26.75 -10.93
CA ASN A 24 -39.23 -26.54 -10.58
C ASN A 24 -39.59 -25.09 -10.92
N GLY A 25 -40.46 -24.90 -11.90
CA GLY A 25 -40.86 -23.62 -12.51
C GLY A 25 -41.63 -22.68 -11.58
N PHE A 26 -41.04 -22.28 -10.45
CA PHE A 26 -41.58 -21.28 -9.55
C PHE A 26 -40.69 -20.02 -9.57
N LEU A 27 -41.18 -19.01 -10.27
CA LEU A 27 -41.02 -17.57 -9.97
C LEU A 27 -39.62 -17.08 -9.52
N CYS A 28 -38.59 -17.26 -10.35
CA CYS A 28 -37.37 -16.43 -10.24
C CYS A 28 -37.50 -15.10 -11.04
N ARG A 29 -38.74 -14.65 -11.28
CA ARG A 29 -38.98 -13.30 -11.80
C ARG A 29 -38.97 -12.29 -10.66
N ASP A 30 -39.55 -12.47 -9.49
CA ASP A 30 -39.61 -11.33 -8.53
C ASP A 30 -38.33 -11.02 -7.72
N PHE A 31 -37.23 -11.74 -7.97
CA PHE A 31 -35.87 -11.26 -7.66
C PHE A 31 -35.44 -10.09 -8.61
N LEU A 32 -36.25 -9.75 -9.63
CA LEU A 32 -35.93 -8.99 -10.85
C LEU A 32 -35.48 -7.53 -10.68
N LEU A 33 -35.72 -6.86 -9.56
CA LEU A 33 -35.29 -5.46 -9.45
C LEU A 33 -35.13 -4.99 -8.00
N PHE A 34 -36.07 -5.37 -7.12
CA PHE A 34 -36.07 -4.94 -5.73
C PHE A 34 -34.89 -5.53 -4.95
N GLY A 35 -34.61 -6.83 -5.14
CA GLY A 35 -33.44 -7.51 -4.59
C GLY A 35 -32.14 -6.84 -5.06
N LYS A 36 -31.98 -6.67 -6.38
CA LYS A 36 -30.79 -6.01 -6.96
C LYS A 36 -30.58 -4.58 -6.43
N LYS A 37 -31.64 -3.78 -6.34
CA LYS A 37 -31.56 -2.40 -5.82
C LYS A 37 -31.15 -2.37 -4.35
N ASN A 38 -31.69 -3.29 -3.53
CA ASN A 38 -31.31 -3.36 -2.11
C ASN A 38 -29.89 -3.87 -1.93
N ILE A 39 -29.46 -4.89 -2.69
CA ILE A 39 -28.08 -5.37 -2.64
C ILE A 39 -27.12 -4.25 -3.09
N MET A 40 -27.43 -3.54 -4.17
CA MET A 40 -26.62 -2.40 -4.62
C MET A 40 -26.57 -1.27 -3.58
N LYS A 41 -27.68 -0.94 -2.93
CA LYS A 41 -27.70 0.05 -1.84
C LYS A 41 -26.82 -0.38 -0.67
N ASN A 42 -26.88 -1.66 -0.28
CA ASN A 42 -26.06 -2.20 0.80
C ASN A 42 -24.58 -2.23 0.40
N ALA A 43 -24.27 -2.64 -0.84
CA ALA A 43 -22.91 -2.63 -1.37
C ALA A 43 -22.32 -1.22 -1.43
N ILE A 44 -23.09 -0.21 -1.85
CA ILE A 44 -22.67 1.20 -1.82
C ILE A 44 -22.40 1.66 -0.39
N TYR A 45 -23.28 1.32 0.55
CA TYR A 45 -23.09 1.63 1.97
C TYR A 45 -21.79 1.01 2.50
N PHE A 46 -21.55 -0.26 2.19
CA PHE A 46 -20.33 -0.95 2.57
C PHE A 46 -19.08 -0.33 1.97
N TYR A 47 -19.09 -0.12 0.66
CA TYR A 47 -18.00 0.51 -0.06
C TYR A 47 -17.65 1.86 0.57
N ASN A 48 -18.63 2.71 0.84
CA ASN A 48 -18.39 4.02 1.44
C ASN A 48 -17.79 3.98 2.84
N ASN A 49 -18.04 2.91 3.61
CA ASN A 49 -17.46 2.74 4.94
C ASN A 49 -16.05 2.15 4.93
N PHE A 50 -15.75 1.26 3.97
CA PHE A 50 -14.45 0.57 3.90
C PHE A 50 -13.44 1.25 2.98
N LYS A 51 -13.93 2.11 2.08
CA LYS A 51 -13.09 2.88 1.15
C LYS A 51 -12.01 3.64 1.91
N THR A 52 -10.79 3.43 1.47
CA THR A 52 -9.61 4.10 2.00
C THR A 52 -9.73 5.60 1.82
N ASN A 53 -9.56 6.34 2.91
CA ASN A 53 -9.62 7.80 2.87
C ASN A 53 -8.51 8.35 1.97
N HIS A 54 -8.88 9.22 1.03
CA HIS A 54 -7.96 9.92 0.14
C HIS A 54 -6.78 10.56 0.87
N LYS A 55 -6.97 11.05 2.11
CA LYS A 55 -5.90 11.66 2.91
C LYS A 55 -4.70 10.71 3.10
N TYR A 56 -4.95 9.43 3.31
CA TYR A 56 -3.89 8.42 3.49
C TYR A 56 -3.21 8.03 2.17
N LEU A 57 -3.86 8.28 1.03
CA LEU A 57 -3.35 8.01 -0.31
C LEU A 57 -2.75 9.24 -0.99
N SER A 58 -2.69 10.38 -0.31
CA SER A 58 -2.18 11.65 -0.88
C SER A 58 -0.71 11.59 -1.30
N TRP A 59 0.07 10.64 -0.78
CA TRP A 59 1.46 10.42 -1.16
C TRP A 59 1.62 9.60 -2.46
N LEU A 60 0.53 8.97 -2.93
CA LEU A 60 0.50 8.11 -4.11
C LEU A 60 -0.01 8.93 -5.30
N ASP A 61 0.90 9.36 -6.18
CA ASP A 61 0.60 10.17 -7.35
C ASP A 61 0.06 9.30 -8.50
N ARG A 62 -1.16 9.61 -8.94
CA ARG A 62 -1.85 8.91 -10.02
C ARG A 62 -1.21 9.07 -11.39
N LYS A 63 -0.29 10.02 -11.55
CA LYS A 63 0.42 10.30 -12.80
C LYS A 63 1.82 9.68 -12.83
N ASP A 64 2.34 9.27 -11.68
CA ASP A 64 3.67 8.67 -11.58
C ASP A 64 3.58 7.16 -11.84
N GLN A 65 3.95 6.77 -13.06
CA GLN A 65 3.92 5.38 -13.49
C GLN A 65 4.86 4.51 -12.64
N GLU A 66 6.06 5.00 -12.32
CA GLU A 66 7.04 4.22 -11.57
C GLU A 66 6.56 3.96 -10.14
N GLN A 67 5.92 4.96 -9.54
CA GLN A 67 5.32 4.80 -8.22
C GLN A 67 4.14 3.81 -8.25
N MET A 68 3.33 3.80 -9.30
CA MET A 68 2.22 2.85 -9.43
C MET A 68 2.72 1.43 -9.63
N ASP A 69 3.68 1.22 -10.52
CA ASP A 69 4.27 -0.09 -10.77
C ASP A 69 4.91 -0.64 -9.50
N TRP A 70 5.66 0.21 -8.77
CA TRP A 70 6.22 -0.18 -7.49
C TRP A 70 5.15 -0.55 -6.45
N ALA A 71 4.06 0.22 -6.36
CA ALA A 71 3.01 -0.05 -5.39
C ALA A 71 2.27 -1.35 -5.73
N PHE A 72 2.08 -1.62 -7.01
CA PHE A 72 1.50 -2.87 -7.52
C PHE A 72 2.39 -4.06 -7.16
N ASP A 73 3.68 -4.00 -7.49
CA ASP A 73 4.66 -5.04 -7.18
C ASP A 73 4.77 -5.29 -5.68
N TYR A 74 4.77 -4.21 -4.87
CA TYR A 74 4.83 -4.31 -3.42
C TYR A 74 3.66 -5.10 -2.85
N LEU A 75 2.43 -4.83 -3.33
CA LEU A 75 1.25 -5.56 -2.89
C LEU A 75 1.25 -7.00 -3.40
N GLN A 76 1.77 -7.23 -4.61
CA GLN A 76 1.87 -8.56 -5.20
C GLN A 76 2.85 -9.44 -4.42
N GLU A 77 4.03 -8.91 -4.08
CA GLU A 77 5.05 -9.61 -3.29
C GLU A 77 4.55 -9.97 -1.89
N LYS A 78 3.65 -9.17 -1.32
CA LYS A 78 3.00 -9.44 -0.04
C LYS A 78 1.75 -10.31 -0.14
N GLU A 79 1.38 -10.75 -1.34
CA GLU A 79 0.15 -11.49 -1.62
C GLU A 79 -1.12 -10.78 -1.12
N LEU A 80 -1.06 -9.45 -1.04
CA LEU A 80 -2.18 -8.58 -0.66
C LEU A 80 -2.87 -7.97 -1.88
N LEU A 81 -2.27 -8.13 -3.06
CA LEU A 81 -2.84 -7.67 -4.32
C LEU A 81 -4.05 -8.52 -4.70
N ILE A 82 -5.16 -7.85 -5.00
CA ILE A 82 -6.31 -8.47 -5.63
C ILE A 82 -5.96 -8.78 -7.08
N ASN A 83 -5.79 -10.06 -7.39
CA ASN A 83 -5.63 -10.56 -8.75
C ASN A 83 -6.97 -11.03 -9.29
N THR A 84 -7.63 -10.16 -10.06
CA THR A 84 -8.80 -10.57 -10.83
C THR A 84 -8.30 -11.13 -12.17
N PRO A 85 -8.53 -12.40 -12.51
CA PRO A 85 -7.94 -13.03 -13.69
C PRO A 85 -8.37 -12.39 -15.02
N THR A 86 -9.49 -11.66 -15.01
CA THR A 86 -10.03 -10.97 -16.18
C THR A 86 -9.61 -9.49 -16.26
N PHE A 87 -8.90 -8.98 -15.24
CA PHE A 87 -8.49 -7.58 -15.18
C PHE A 87 -6.97 -7.48 -15.14
N LEU A 88 -6.40 -7.05 -16.27
CA LEU A 88 -5.00 -6.68 -16.38
C LEU A 88 -4.96 -5.16 -16.57
N PRO A 89 -4.40 -4.40 -15.61
CA PRO A 89 -4.36 -2.96 -15.71
C PRO A 89 -3.38 -2.56 -16.81
N ASN A 90 -3.88 -1.84 -17.82
CA ASN A 90 -3.07 -1.41 -18.96
C ASN A 90 -2.66 0.06 -18.87
N ASN A 91 -3.22 0.81 -17.92
CA ASN A 91 -2.92 2.21 -17.72
C ASN A 91 -2.72 2.55 -16.24
N THR A 92 -2.04 3.66 -15.98
CA THR A 92 -1.73 4.16 -14.64
C THR A 92 -2.99 4.33 -13.77
N LYS A 93 -4.12 4.72 -14.37
CA LYS A 93 -5.38 4.92 -13.66
C LYS A 93 -6.00 3.59 -13.20
N GLU A 94 -5.90 2.56 -14.02
CA GLU A 94 -6.33 1.19 -13.74
C GLU A 94 -5.42 0.56 -12.68
N CYS A 95 -4.10 0.73 -12.78
CA CYS A 95 -3.16 0.31 -11.72
C CYS A 95 -3.53 0.96 -10.40
N TYR A 96 -3.73 2.30 -10.39
CA TYR A 96 -4.14 3.01 -9.20
C TYR A 96 -5.48 2.51 -8.63
N ALA A 97 -6.47 2.25 -9.50
CA ALA A 97 -7.75 1.71 -9.08
C ALA A 97 -7.61 0.31 -8.47
N GLN A 98 -6.76 -0.54 -9.02
CA GLN A 98 -6.51 -1.89 -8.49
C GLN A 98 -5.76 -1.87 -7.16
N VAL A 99 -4.77 -0.98 -7.01
CA VAL A 99 -4.09 -0.75 -5.73
C VAL A 99 -5.11 -0.29 -4.68
N CYS A 100 -5.98 0.67 -5.00
CA CYS A 100 -7.03 1.14 -4.10
C CYS A 100 -8.01 0.01 -3.75
N ALA A 101 -8.47 -0.76 -4.74
CA ALA A 101 -9.36 -1.89 -4.51
C ALA A 101 -8.72 -2.94 -3.58
N SER A 102 -7.42 -3.21 -3.77
CA SER A 102 -6.64 -4.11 -2.93
C SER A 102 -6.58 -3.64 -1.47
N LEU A 103 -6.33 -2.34 -1.26
CA LEU A 103 -6.32 -1.75 0.08
C LEU A 103 -7.71 -1.75 0.74
N ASP A 104 -8.77 -1.45 -0.01
CA ASP A 104 -10.15 -1.45 0.48
C ASP A 104 -10.60 -2.86 0.89
N ALA A 105 -10.14 -3.89 0.17
CA ALA A 105 -10.47 -5.28 0.45
C ALA A 105 -9.82 -5.86 1.70
N LEU A 106 -8.74 -5.25 2.23
CA LEU A 106 -8.07 -5.70 3.45
C LEU A 106 -9.00 -5.73 4.66
N ASP A 107 -9.96 -4.81 4.71
CA ASP A 107 -10.93 -4.73 5.79
C ASP A 107 -12.14 -5.64 5.56
N LEU A 108 -12.37 -6.10 4.32
CA LEU A 108 -13.47 -6.99 3.97
C LEU A 108 -13.10 -8.48 4.11
N HIS A 109 -11.87 -8.85 3.79
CA HIS A 109 -11.46 -10.26 3.72
C HIS A 109 -10.60 -10.67 4.92
N SER A 110 -11.11 -11.62 5.70
CA SER A 110 -10.40 -12.25 6.82
C SER A 110 -9.04 -12.81 6.43
N ASP A 111 -8.94 -13.39 5.24
CA ASP A 111 -7.71 -14.04 4.75
C ASP A 111 -6.60 -13.03 4.43
N LEU A 112 -6.96 -11.86 3.91
CA LEU A 112 -6.00 -10.80 3.68
C LEU A 112 -5.56 -10.17 5.01
N LYS A 113 -6.49 -10.09 5.97
CA LYS A 113 -6.22 -9.59 7.31
C LYS A 113 -5.30 -10.53 8.10
N SER A 114 -5.47 -11.84 8.02
CA SER A 114 -4.56 -12.81 8.65
C SER A 114 -3.15 -12.72 8.06
N LYS A 115 -3.04 -12.69 6.72
CA LYS A 115 -1.75 -12.46 6.05
C LYS A 115 -1.08 -11.16 6.48
N LEU A 116 -1.85 -10.09 6.67
CA LEU A 116 -1.31 -8.82 7.14
C LEU A 116 -0.74 -8.92 8.56
N ILE A 117 -1.40 -9.66 9.45
CA ILE A 117 -0.91 -9.95 10.81
C ILE A 117 0.36 -10.80 10.73
N ASP A 118 0.43 -11.81 9.86
CA ASP A 118 1.63 -12.64 9.66
C ASP A 118 2.84 -11.82 9.19
N ILE A 119 2.61 -10.84 8.30
CA ILE A 119 3.64 -9.89 7.87
C ILE A 119 4.11 -9.00 9.04
N GLN A 120 3.23 -8.69 10.00
CA GLN A 120 3.61 -7.95 11.21
C GLN A 120 4.43 -8.82 12.17
N THR A 121 4.04 -10.07 12.40
CA THR A 121 4.68 -10.98 13.37
C THR A 121 6.03 -11.51 12.90
N THR A 122 6.18 -11.81 11.60
CA THR A 122 7.45 -12.28 11.01
C THR A 122 8.58 -11.27 11.16
N LYS A 123 8.27 -9.98 11.27
CA LYS A 123 9.26 -8.92 11.48
C LYS A 123 9.77 -8.86 12.92
N ALA A 124 8.92 -9.19 13.90
CA ALA A 124 9.29 -9.19 15.32
C ALA A 124 10.23 -10.36 15.67
N LYS A 125 10.07 -11.52 15.02
CA LYS A 125 10.90 -12.71 15.25
C LYS A 125 12.32 -12.61 14.69
N ASN A 126 12.60 -11.67 13.78
CA ASN A 126 13.94 -11.50 13.18
C ASN A 126 14.83 -10.49 13.92
N THR A 127 14.37 -9.90 15.03
CA THR A 127 15.13 -8.89 15.78
C THR A 127 15.66 -9.34 17.13
N ASP A 128 15.29 -10.50 17.68
CA ASP A 128 15.81 -10.94 18.98
C ASP A 128 16.11 -12.44 19.05
N LYS A 129 17.26 -12.75 19.67
CA LYS A 129 17.66 -14.08 20.15
C LYS A 129 16.54 -14.67 21.02
N PRO A 130 16.28 -16.00 20.98
CA PRO A 130 15.16 -16.58 21.70
C PRO A 130 15.43 -16.58 23.20
N ASP A 131 14.61 -15.85 23.94
CA ASP A 131 14.35 -16.12 25.35
C ASP A 131 12.90 -16.60 25.47
N GLN A 132 12.71 -17.78 26.05
CA GLN A 132 11.43 -18.46 26.13
C GLN A 132 10.54 -17.80 27.19
N THR A 133 9.60 -16.96 26.80
CA THR A 133 8.36 -16.76 27.59
C THR A 133 7.23 -16.18 26.73
N SER A 134 6.01 -16.63 27.00
CA SER A 134 4.70 -16.09 26.60
C SER A 134 4.07 -16.56 25.27
N GLU A 135 3.68 -17.83 25.20
CA GLU A 135 2.68 -18.35 24.26
C GLU A 135 1.22 -18.14 24.72
N GLN A 136 0.98 -17.67 25.96
CA GLN A 136 -0.37 -17.60 26.53
C GLN A 136 -1.17 -16.33 26.18
N GLY A 137 -0.56 -15.33 25.54
CA GLY A 137 -1.26 -14.08 25.16
C GLY A 137 -1.89 -14.06 23.77
N ILE A 138 -1.40 -14.89 22.84
CA ILE A 138 -1.77 -14.84 21.42
C ILE A 138 -3.06 -15.63 21.17
N HIS A 139 -3.25 -16.76 21.86
CA HIS A 139 -4.44 -17.60 21.70
C HIS A 139 -5.73 -16.87 22.09
N SER A 140 -5.67 -15.98 23.09
CA SER A 140 -6.84 -15.23 23.56
C SER A 140 -7.33 -14.16 22.58
N GLN A 141 -6.46 -13.54 21.77
CA GLN A 141 -6.88 -12.56 20.76
C GLN A 141 -7.44 -13.22 19.50
N GLU A 142 -6.91 -14.38 19.13
CA GLU A 142 -7.37 -15.17 17.99
C GLU A 142 -8.74 -15.81 18.27
N GLU A 143 -8.95 -16.38 19.46
CA GLU A 143 -10.26 -16.88 19.91
C GLU A 143 -11.32 -15.77 19.98
N GLN A 144 -10.95 -14.57 20.45
CA GLN A 144 -11.85 -13.40 20.45
C GLN A 144 -12.21 -12.91 19.04
N LEU A 145 -11.32 -13.08 18.06
CA LEU A 145 -11.58 -12.71 16.66
C LEU A 145 -12.47 -13.75 15.97
N ILE A 146 -12.25 -15.05 16.23
CA ILE A 146 -13.08 -16.14 15.71
C ILE A 146 -14.50 -16.02 16.26
N ALA A 147 -14.67 -15.83 17.57
CA ALA A 147 -15.98 -15.62 18.19
C ALA A 147 -16.71 -14.39 17.63
N ARG A 148 -15.98 -13.30 17.35
CA ARG A 148 -16.54 -12.07 16.75
C ARG A 148 -16.98 -12.27 15.30
N ASN A 149 -16.27 -13.11 14.55
CA ASN A 149 -16.65 -13.45 13.16
C ASN A 149 -17.86 -14.39 13.12
N GLU A 150 -17.94 -15.35 14.05
CA GLU A 150 -19.11 -16.24 14.18
C GLU A 150 -20.37 -15.47 14.62
N GLU A 151 -20.24 -14.51 15.52
CA GLU A 151 -21.33 -13.58 15.88
C GLU A 151 -21.78 -12.74 14.68
N PHE A 152 -20.85 -12.27 13.84
CA PHE A 152 -21.16 -11.52 12.62
C PHE A 152 -21.92 -12.40 11.61
N ASP A 153 -21.51 -13.65 11.42
CA ASP A 153 -22.18 -14.59 10.51
C ASP A 153 -23.57 -14.99 10.99
N GLN A 154 -23.77 -15.19 12.31
CA GLN A 154 -25.09 -15.46 12.88
C GLN A 154 -26.01 -14.24 12.87
N ALA A 155 -25.47 -13.05 13.15
CA ALA A 155 -26.21 -11.79 13.09
C ALA A 155 -26.55 -11.39 11.65
N SER A 156 -25.70 -11.72 10.67
CA SER A 156 -26.02 -11.49 9.27
C SER A 156 -27.24 -12.30 8.87
N LYS A 157 -27.30 -13.60 9.19
CA LYS A 157 -28.41 -14.51 8.81
C LYS A 157 -29.78 -14.08 9.33
N THR A 158 -29.86 -13.44 10.50
CA THR A 158 -31.14 -13.06 11.14
C THR A 158 -31.57 -11.61 10.89
N ASN A 159 -30.68 -10.73 10.41
CA ASN A 159 -30.87 -9.28 10.53
C ASN A 159 -30.81 -8.48 9.21
N TRP A 160 -30.75 -9.14 8.04
CA TRP A 160 -30.83 -8.48 6.72
C TRP A 160 -32.08 -7.62 6.52
N GLN A 161 -33.12 -7.82 7.35
CA GLN A 161 -34.37 -7.07 7.30
C GLN A 161 -34.36 -5.76 8.10
N ASN A 162 -33.37 -5.53 8.99
CA ASN A 162 -33.28 -4.29 9.78
C ASN A 162 -31.98 -3.51 9.49
N PRO A 163 -32.03 -2.53 8.56
CA PRO A 163 -30.88 -1.72 8.16
C PRO A 163 -30.18 -1.00 9.32
N LYS A 164 -30.90 -0.66 10.40
CA LYS A 164 -30.34 0.06 11.55
C LYS A 164 -29.47 -0.83 12.44
N ALA A 165 -29.89 -2.06 12.68
CA ALA A 165 -29.13 -3.02 13.48
C ALA A 165 -27.85 -3.45 12.75
N PHE A 166 -27.96 -3.65 11.43
CA PHE A 166 -26.82 -3.89 10.56
C PHE A 166 -25.84 -2.70 10.50
N ALA A 167 -26.34 -1.48 10.33
CA ALA A 167 -25.51 -0.27 10.38
C ALA A 167 -24.77 -0.10 11.72
N THR A 168 -25.38 -0.53 12.83
CA THR A 168 -24.78 -0.49 14.17
C THR A 168 -23.68 -1.56 14.33
N LEU A 169 -23.84 -2.73 13.73
CA LEU A 169 -22.82 -3.78 13.68
C LEU A 169 -21.61 -3.32 12.84
N VAL A 170 -21.88 -2.74 11.66
CA VAL A 170 -20.85 -2.24 10.74
C VAL A 170 -20.11 -1.03 11.31
N SER A 171 -20.78 -0.13 12.03
CA SER A 171 -20.12 1.02 12.67
C SER A 171 -19.26 0.63 13.87
N LYS A 172 -19.60 -0.46 14.60
CA LYS A 172 -18.73 -1.04 15.63
C LYS A 172 -17.44 -1.64 15.05
N VAL A 173 -17.47 -2.13 13.81
CA VAL A 173 -16.30 -2.65 13.09
C VAL A 173 -15.46 -1.52 12.47
N ASN A 174 -16.04 -0.35 12.18
CA ASN A 174 -15.40 0.73 11.41
C ASN A 174 -14.87 1.90 12.26
N LYS A 175 -13.78 1.64 12.97
CA LYS A 175 -12.62 2.54 12.88
C LYS A 175 -11.71 1.88 11.84
N ASP A 176 -11.22 2.64 10.86
CA ASP A 176 -10.18 2.16 9.93
C ASP A 176 -9.27 1.17 10.66
N SER A 177 -9.22 -0.09 10.21
CA SER A 177 -8.42 -1.10 10.89
C SER A 177 -7.01 -0.55 11.05
N ASP A 178 -6.51 -0.45 12.29
CA ASP A 178 -5.19 0.13 12.57
C ASP A 178 -4.10 -0.55 11.71
N ALA A 179 -4.31 -1.82 11.37
CA ALA A 179 -3.48 -2.60 10.46
C ALA A 179 -3.45 -2.05 9.02
N LYS A 180 -4.59 -1.64 8.45
CA LYS A 180 -4.64 -1.03 7.10
C LYS A 180 -3.84 0.28 7.07
N ARG A 181 -4.02 1.12 8.09
CA ARG A 181 -3.27 2.38 8.22
C ARG A 181 -1.78 2.13 8.36
N GLU A 182 -1.40 1.14 9.15
CA GLU A 182 -0.01 0.77 9.33
C GLU A 182 0.61 0.25 8.02
N LEU A 183 -0.11 -0.57 7.25
CA LEU A 183 0.35 -1.03 5.94
C LEU A 183 0.62 0.15 4.99
N ILE A 184 -0.32 1.08 4.86
CA ILE A 184 -0.16 2.26 4.00
C ILE A 184 1.06 3.09 4.43
N GLN A 185 1.28 3.23 5.74
CA GLN A 185 2.44 3.95 6.27
C GLN A 185 3.76 3.21 5.97
N ARG A 186 3.76 1.86 6.04
CA ARG A 186 4.91 1.02 5.67
C ARG A 186 5.21 1.14 4.18
N MET A 187 4.19 1.08 3.32
CA MET A 187 4.33 1.30 1.88
C MET A 187 4.97 2.67 1.61
N ARG A 188 4.41 3.74 2.17
CA ARG A 188 4.97 5.10 2.02
C ARG A 188 6.44 5.17 2.44
N THR A 189 6.78 4.55 3.57
CA THR A 189 8.16 4.55 4.10
C THR A 189 9.10 3.80 3.17
N ALA A 190 8.68 2.63 2.67
CA ALA A 190 9.45 1.82 1.74
C ALA A 190 9.68 2.53 0.40
N TRP A 191 8.65 3.20 -0.14
CA TRP A 191 8.77 4.03 -1.32
C TRP A 191 9.79 5.15 -1.13
N ASN A 192 9.67 5.92 -0.03
CA ASN A 192 10.62 6.98 0.28
C ASN A 192 12.06 6.44 0.33
N GLN A 193 12.27 5.30 0.98
CA GLN A 193 13.59 4.65 1.04
C GLN A 193 14.12 4.26 -0.34
N LYS A 194 13.27 3.72 -1.23
CA LYS A 194 13.62 3.43 -2.63
C LYS A 194 14.08 4.72 -3.33
N VAL A 195 13.25 5.75 -3.32
CA VAL A 195 13.56 7.06 -3.94
C VAL A 195 14.87 7.65 -3.38
N PHE A 196 15.13 7.52 -2.08
CA PHE A 196 16.40 7.96 -1.48
C PHE A 196 17.60 7.14 -1.95
N ARG A 197 17.45 5.83 -2.17
CA ARG A 197 18.51 4.96 -2.71
C ARG A 197 18.81 5.32 -4.16
N ASP A 198 17.78 5.53 -4.97
CA ASP A 198 17.92 5.81 -6.40
C ASP A 198 18.55 7.20 -6.61
N LYS A 199 18.19 8.19 -5.79
CA LYS A 199 18.85 9.51 -5.78
C LYS A 199 20.34 9.47 -5.41
N LYS A 200 20.79 8.48 -4.62
CA LYS A 200 22.19 8.35 -4.18
C LYS A 200 23.12 7.78 -5.25
N ILE A 201 22.61 7.21 -6.33
CA ILE A 201 23.42 6.63 -7.41
C ILE A 201 24.15 7.75 -8.20
N VAL A 202 23.66 8.99 -8.14
CA VAL A 202 24.47 10.15 -8.50
C VAL A 202 25.53 10.31 -7.41
N LYS A 203 26.73 9.73 -7.62
CA LYS A 203 27.90 9.97 -6.76
C LYS A 203 27.93 11.47 -6.51
N PRO A 204 27.73 11.95 -5.26
CA PRO A 204 27.82 13.37 -4.99
C PRO A 204 29.20 13.78 -5.47
N GLU A 205 29.27 14.78 -6.35
CA GLU A 205 30.55 15.38 -6.74
C GLU A 205 31.32 15.57 -5.44
N LYS A 206 32.52 14.98 -5.36
CA LYS A 206 33.35 15.05 -4.15
C LYS A 206 33.64 16.51 -3.91
N LYS A 207 32.80 17.18 -3.11
CA LYS A 207 33.02 18.57 -2.70
C LYS A 207 34.34 18.56 -1.94
N LEU A 208 35.35 19.16 -2.56
CA LEU A 208 36.67 19.27 -1.98
C LEU A 208 36.51 20.17 -0.75
N LYS A 209 36.49 19.58 0.44
CA LYS A 209 36.38 20.35 1.69
C LYS A 209 37.71 21.05 1.92
N LEU A 210 37.76 22.33 1.59
CA LEU A 210 38.90 23.17 1.93
C LEU A 210 38.87 23.46 3.44
N PRO A 211 40.04 23.63 4.09
CA PRO A 211 40.10 24.00 5.51
C PRO A 211 39.33 25.31 5.79
N HIS A 212 38.89 25.47 7.03
CA HIS A 212 38.05 26.61 7.44
C HIS A 212 38.69 27.95 7.04
N GLY A 213 37.94 28.78 6.32
CA GLY A 213 38.37 30.11 5.86
C GLY A 213 39.04 30.15 4.48
N TYR A 214 39.54 29.03 3.95
CA TYR A 214 40.15 29.00 2.62
C TYR A 214 39.12 29.13 1.49
N GLU A 215 37.90 28.62 1.68
CA GLU A 215 36.80 28.83 0.72
C GLU A 215 36.46 30.30 0.56
N LYS A 216 36.44 31.06 1.67
CA LYS A 216 36.17 32.51 1.64
C LYS A 216 37.26 33.25 0.88
N LYS A 217 38.53 32.92 1.14
CA LYS A 217 39.67 33.52 0.43
C LYS A 217 39.61 33.21 -1.06
N LEU A 218 39.34 31.95 -1.42
CA LEU A 218 39.22 31.53 -2.81
C LEU A 218 38.07 32.24 -3.52
N ASN A 219 36.94 32.44 -2.84
CA ASN A 219 35.80 33.17 -3.40
C ASN A 219 36.12 34.64 -3.66
N VAL A 220 36.75 35.32 -2.71
CA VAL A 220 37.18 36.72 -2.86
C VAL A 220 38.14 36.89 -4.03
N ILE A 221 39.07 35.94 -4.21
CA ILE A 221 40.00 35.96 -5.33
C ILE A 221 39.26 35.71 -6.64
N ALA A 222 38.40 34.69 -6.70
CA ALA A 222 37.63 34.38 -7.92
C ALA A 222 36.74 35.56 -8.35
N GLU A 223 36.10 36.25 -7.39
CA GLU A 223 35.32 37.47 -7.63
C GLU A 223 36.18 38.61 -8.18
N ALA A 224 37.40 38.80 -7.68
CA ALA A 224 38.32 39.83 -8.19
C ALA A 224 38.75 39.58 -9.64
N TYR A 225 38.79 38.32 -10.08
CA TYR A 225 39.07 37.93 -11.47
C TYR A 225 37.80 37.79 -12.33
N GLY A 226 36.60 37.95 -11.76
CA GLY A 226 35.33 37.79 -12.48
C GLY A 226 35.02 36.35 -12.88
N GLU A 227 35.63 35.36 -12.23
CA GLU A 227 35.50 33.94 -12.56
C GLU A 227 34.74 33.15 -11.48
N ASN A 228 34.23 31.98 -11.85
CA ASN A 228 33.66 31.04 -10.88
C ASN A 228 34.79 30.37 -10.08
N MET A 229 34.61 30.22 -8.76
CA MET A 229 35.55 29.56 -7.84
C MET A 229 36.13 28.25 -8.38
N VAL A 230 35.31 27.40 -9.01
CA VAL A 230 35.75 26.09 -9.53
C VAL A 230 36.63 26.25 -10.77
N ILE A 231 36.30 27.21 -11.64
CA ILE A 231 37.06 27.53 -12.86
C ILE A 231 38.43 28.09 -12.46
N TYR A 232 38.42 29.04 -11.52
CA TYR A 232 39.65 29.66 -11.02
C TYR A 232 40.58 28.63 -10.36
N LEU A 233 40.03 27.75 -9.52
CA LEU A 233 40.82 26.69 -8.88
C LEU A 233 41.46 25.75 -9.90
N LYS A 234 40.73 25.39 -10.96
CA LYS A 234 41.24 24.55 -12.05
C LYS A 234 42.40 25.24 -12.79
N ALA A 235 42.24 26.52 -13.12
CA ALA A 235 43.29 27.32 -13.76
C ALA A 235 44.55 27.41 -12.89
N LEU A 236 44.39 27.58 -11.57
CA LEU A 236 45.50 27.61 -10.62
C LEU A 236 46.26 26.28 -10.57
N ILE A 237 45.52 25.15 -10.54
CA ILE A 237 46.11 23.81 -10.56
C ILE A 237 46.85 23.57 -11.87
N ASP A 238 46.24 23.89 -13.01
CA ASP A 238 46.84 23.70 -14.33
C ASP A 238 48.13 24.52 -14.47
N LYS A 239 48.16 25.75 -13.96
CA LYS A 239 49.34 26.60 -13.95
C LYS A 239 50.49 25.97 -13.15
N GLU A 240 50.25 25.65 -11.88
CA GLU A 240 51.27 25.07 -10.99
C GLU A 240 51.77 23.71 -11.52
N TYR A 241 50.86 22.89 -12.05
CA TYR A 241 51.21 21.60 -12.63
C TYR A 241 52.14 21.75 -13.84
N ASN A 242 51.87 22.70 -14.73
CA ASN A 242 52.70 22.96 -15.90
C ASN A 242 54.09 23.50 -15.51
N GLU A 243 54.17 24.36 -14.49
CA GLU A 243 55.44 24.86 -13.97
C GLU A 243 56.31 23.74 -13.39
N ILE A 244 55.71 22.81 -12.63
CA ILE A 244 56.42 21.65 -12.09
C ILE A 244 56.88 20.72 -13.23
N LYS A 245 56.03 20.50 -14.24
CA LYS A 245 56.35 19.63 -15.39
C LYS A 245 57.50 20.20 -16.21
N SER A 246 57.60 21.52 -16.37
CA SER A 246 58.68 22.17 -17.12
C SER A 246 60.03 22.16 -16.40
N LYS A 247 60.06 21.89 -15.09
CA LYS A 247 61.30 21.82 -14.29
C LYS A 247 61.89 20.41 -14.20
N LYS A 248 61.18 19.40 -14.70
CA LYS A 248 61.66 18.03 -14.86
C LYS A 248 62.15 17.80 -16.27
#